data_AF-A0A265Q7K7-F1
#
_entry.id   AF-A0A265Q7K7-F1
#
_cell.length_a   1.000
_cell.length_b   1.000
_cell.length_c   1.000
_cell.angle_alpha   90.00
_cell.angle_beta   90.00
_cell.angle_gamma   90.00
#
_symmetry.space_group_name_H-M   'P 1'
#
loop_
_entity.id
_entity.type
_entity.pdbx_description
1 polymer ?
#
loop_
_entity_poly.entity_id
_entity_poly.type
_entity_poly.pdbx_seq_one_letter_code
_entity_poly.pdbx_strand_id
1 'polypeptide(L)'
;MNKSDSITELAKVLATFQGEIKNLSNTATNPYYKSKYAPLNDVLNLVRPLLSENGLSVVQAASGGGENIVVTTTLIHESGEWMEFPSLVLKSDKATAQGAGSAITYARRYALSAVLGILSEDDDDGNNSEPTVENR
;
A
#
# COMPACT_ATOMS: atom_id res chain seq x y z
N MET A 1 -6.29 -3.25 -14.76
CA MET A 1 -6.69 -1.95 -14.18
C MET A 1 -8.07 -1.66 -14.70
N ASN A 2 -9.05 -1.60 -13.81
CA ASN A 2 -10.42 -1.25 -14.16
C ASN A 2 -10.66 0.20 -13.75
N LYS A 3 -11.56 0.91 -14.42
CA LYS A 3 -11.87 2.30 -14.13
C LYS A 3 -13.26 2.66 -14.64
N SER A 4 -13.80 3.78 -14.18
CA SER A 4 -14.96 4.42 -14.80
C SER A 4 -14.67 4.82 -16.26
N ASP A 5 -15.73 5.12 -17.01
CA ASP A 5 -15.65 5.54 -18.42
C ASP A 5 -14.72 6.75 -18.59
N SER A 6 -14.90 7.76 -17.74
CA SER A 6 -14.01 8.92 -17.58
C SER A 6 -13.23 8.83 -16.26
N ILE A 7 -12.05 9.45 -16.23
CA ILE A 7 -11.21 9.66 -15.02
C ILE A 7 -10.72 11.11 -14.94
N THR A 8 -11.43 12.04 -15.55
CA THR A 8 -10.97 13.42 -15.74
C THR A 8 -10.87 14.18 -14.43
N GLU A 9 -11.91 14.13 -13.60
CA GLU A 9 -11.94 14.80 -12.30
C GLU A 9 -11.03 14.09 -11.30
N LEU A 10 -11.05 12.75 -11.31
CA LEU A 10 -10.13 11.93 -10.51
C LEU A 10 -8.67 12.25 -10.85
N ALA A 11 -8.29 12.32 -12.12
CA ALA A 11 -6.91 12.59 -12.54
C ALA A 11 -6.45 14.00 -12.18
N LYS A 12 -7.32 15.01 -12.30
CA LYS A 12 -7.03 16.40 -11.89
C LYS A 12 -6.69 16.46 -10.40
N VAL A 13 -7.54 15.85 -9.57
CA VAL A 13 -7.37 15.84 -8.13
C VAL A 13 -6.17 14.99 -7.69
N LEU A 14 -5.90 13.88 -8.37
CA LEU A 14 -4.69 13.10 -8.09
C LEU A 14 -3.42 13.92 -8.34
N ALA A 15 -3.39 14.76 -9.38
CA ALA A 15 -2.25 15.62 -9.65
C ALA A 15 -2.01 16.65 -8.53
N THR A 16 -3.07 17.21 -7.92
CA THR A 16 -2.95 18.14 -6.80
C THR A 16 -2.59 17.43 -5.51
N PHE A 17 -3.28 16.32 -5.21
CA PHE A 17 -3.02 15.48 -4.05
C PHE A 17 -1.55 15.02 -3.96
N GLN A 18 -0.95 14.65 -5.11
CA GLN A 18 0.47 14.25 -5.16
C GLN A 18 1.44 15.38 -4.77
N GLY A 19 1.05 16.64 -4.94
CA GLY A 19 1.84 17.78 -4.47
C GLY A 19 1.72 18.05 -2.95
N GLU A 20 0.65 17.56 -2.32
CA GLU A 20 0.37 17.77 -0.89
C GLU A 20 0.93 16.65 -0.01
N ILE A 21 0.90 15.42 -0.52
CA ILE A 21 1.30 14.24 0.22
C ILE A 21 2.80 14.20 0.50
N LYS A 22 3.17 13.69 1.67
CA LYS A 22 4.55 13.56 2.13
C LYS A 22 4.84 12.13 2.53
N ASN A 23 6.11 11.76 2.49
CA ASN A 23 6.55 10.49 3.07
C ASN A 23 6.45 10.53 4.60
N LEU A 24 6.13 9.38 5.18
CA LEU A 24 6.14 9.20 6.63
C LEU A 24 7.53 8.81 7.11
N SER A 25 7.81 9.15 8.37
CA SER A 25 8.95 8.57 9.07
C SER A 25 8.73 7.08 9.29
N ASN A 26 9.77 6.29 9.05
CA ASN A 26 9.76 4.87 9.35
C ASN A 26 9.99 4.66 10.87
N THR A 27 8.88 4.54 11.61
CA THR A 27 8.86 4.52 13.09
C THR A 27 8.96 3.13 13.70
N ALA A 28 8.61 2.07 12.96
CA ALA A 28 8.64 0.69 13.43
C ALA A 28 9.80 -0.09 12.80
N THR A 29 10.29 -1.11 13.50
CA THR A 29 11.37 -1.98 13.02
C THR A 29 10.83 -3.38 12.72
N ASN A 30 11.19 -3.92 11.55
CA ASN A 30 10.92 -5.30 11.22
C ASN A 30 11.83 -6.23 12.05
N PRO A 31 11.30 -7.15 12.86
CA PRO A 31 12.13 -7.99 13.72
C PRO A 31 13.01 -8.97 12.95
N TYR A 32 12.62 -9.36 11.73
CA TYR A 32 13.33 -10.31 10.89
C TYR A 32 14.43 -9.63 10.07
N TYR A 33 14.10 -8.55 9.37
CA TYR A 33 15.02 -7.87 8.45
C TYR A 33 15.74 -6.66 9.06
N LYS A 34 15.36 -6.24 10.28
CA LYS A 34 15.87 -5.04 10.97
C LYS A 34 15.66 -3.71 10.23
N SER A 35 15.04 -3.72 9.05
CA SER A 35 14.60 -2.53 8.31
C SER A 35 13.53 -1.76 9.07
N LYS A 36 13.45 -0.44 8.86
CA LYS A 36 12.36 0.36 9.41
C LYS A 36 11.24 0.52 8.40
N TYR A 37 10.02 0.71 8.91
CA TYR A 37 8.83 0.94 8.11
C TYR A 37 7.83 1.86 8.83
N ALA A 38 6.94 2.48 8.06
CA ALA A 38 5.78 3.20 8.58
C ALA A 38 4.62 2.20 8.84
N PRO A 39 4.11 2.09 10.08
CA PRO A 39 2.94 1.27 10.40
C PRO A 39 1.70 1.65 9.57
N LEU A 40 0.84 0.66 9.26
CA LEU A 40 -0.38 0.91 8.47
C LEU A 40 -1.30 1.98 9.10
N ASN A 41 -1.39 2.02 10.43
CA ASN A 41 -2.16 3.05 11.13
C ASN A 41 -1.59 4.46 10.89
N ASP A 42 -0.26 4.61 10.85
CA ASP A 42 0.40 5.89 10.60
C ASP A 42 0.16 6.33 9.15
N VAL A 43 0.27 5.40 8.19
CA VAL A 43 -0.11 5.64 6.79
C VAL A 43 -1.56 6.10 6.69
N LEU A 44 -2.50 5.39 7.31
CA LEU A 44 -3.92 5.75 7.28
C LEU A 44 -4.21 7.11 7.94
N ASN A 45 -3.52 7.43 9.04
CA ASN A 45 -3.68 8.70 9.74
C ASN A 45 -3.17 9.89 8.91
N LEU A 46 -2.12 9.70 8.11
CA LEU A 46 -1.65 10.71 7.17
C LEU A 46 -2.62 10.90 6.00
N VAL A 47 -3.03 9.81 5.34
CA VAL A 47 -3.70 9.92 4.04
C VAL A 47 -5.18 10.23 4.15
N ARG A 48 -5.88 9.78 5.20
CA ARG A 48 -7.33 9.95 5.30
C ARG A 48 -7.79 11.41 5.30
N PRO A 49 -7.17 12.33 6.07
CA PRO A 49 -7.53 13.74 6.01
C PRO A 49 -7.29 14.33 4.62
N LEU A 50 -6.12 14.10 4.03
CA LEU A 50 -5.74 14.62 2.71
C LEU A 50 -6.66 14.10 1.60
N LEU A 51 -6.99 12.80 1.63
CA LEU A 51 -7.95 12.20 0.70
C LEU A 51 -9.32 12.89 0.83
N SER A 52 -9.82 13.05 2.07
CA SER A 52 -11.11 13.68 2.31
C SER A 52 -11.14 15.15 1.87
N GLU A 53 -10.08 15.93 2.11
CA GLU A 53 -9.96 17.33 1.69
C GLU A 53 -10.00 17.48 0.16
N ASN A 54 -9.50 16.48 -0.56
CA ASN A 54 -9.48 16.42 -2.01
C ASN A 54 -10.72 15.70 -2.60
N GLY A 55 -11.74 15.35 -1.81
CA GLY A 55 -12.91 14.62 -2.32
C GLY A 55 -12.59 13.19 -2.81
N LEU A 56 -11.49 12.61 -2.31
CA LEU A 56 -11.05 11.25 -2.61
C LEU A 56 -11.38 10.29 -1.46
N SER A 57 -11.58 9.03 -1.82
CA SER A 57 -11.65 7.92 -0.89
C SER A 57 -10.92 6.70 -1.44
N VAL A 58 -10.50 5.82 -0.54
CA VAL A 58 -9.83 4.56 -0.88
C VAL A 58 -10.54 3.38 -0.25
N VAL A 59 -10.80 2.36 -1.07
CA VAL A 59 -11.34 1.08 -0.64
C VAL A 59 -10.29 0.01 -0.85
N GLN A 60 -10.02 -0.79 0.17
CA GLN A 60 -9.14 -1.95 0.09
C GLN A 60 -9.90 -3.21 0.47
N ALA A 61 -10.29 -3.99 -0.54
CA ALA A 61 -10.96 -5.26 -0.33
C ALA A 61 -9.92 -6.37 -0.18
N ALA A 62 -9.92 -7.05 0.97
CA ALA A 62 -9.14 -8.26 1.18
C ALA A 62 -9.98 -9.48 0.79
N SER A 63 -9.40 -10.37 0.00
CA SER A 63 -9.98 -11.63 -0.45
C SER A 63 -8.90 -12.71 -0.52
N GLY A 64 -9.25 -13.89 -1.03
CA GLY A 64 -8.35 -15.03 -1.18
C GLY A 64 -8.82 -16.26 -0.41
N GLY A 65 -7.94 -17.24 -0.28
CA GLY A 65 -8.23 -18.53 0.33
C GLY A 65 -6.97 -19.37 0.53
N GLY A 66 -6.97 -20.19 1.58
CA GLY A 66 -5.79 -20.96 1.98
C GLY A 66 -4.62 -20.06 2.35
N GLU A 67 -3.50 -20.22 1.65
CA GLU A 67 -2.28 -19.43 1.86
C GLU A 67 -2.24 -18.13 1.06
N ASN A 68 -3.15 -17.90 0.10
CA ASN A 68 -3.09 -16.72 -0.77
C ASN A 68 -4.02 -15.62 -0.24
N ILE A 69 -3.43 -14.45 0.01
CA ILE A 69 -4.11 -13.21 0.41
C ILE A 69 -4.06 -12.25 -0.76
N VAL A 70 -5.22 -11.72 -1.15
CA VAL A 70 -5.36 -10.80 -2.27
C VAL A 70 -5.93 -9.50 -1.75
N VAL A 71 -5.28 -8.38 -2.04
CA VAL A 71 -5.80 -7.03 -1.72
C VAL A 71 -5.99 -6.26 -3.01
N THR A 72 -7.23 -5.85 -3.25
CA THR A 72 -7.60 -4.95 -4.35
C THR A 72 -7.82 -3.55 -3.79
N THR A 73 -7.11 -2.56 -4.33
CA THR A 73 -7.26 -1.16 -3.97
C THR A 73 -8.04 -0.42 -5.05
N THR A 74 -9.08 0.31 -4.66
CA THR A 74 -9.85 1.19 -5.54
C THR A 74 -9.81 2.62 -4.98
N LEU A 75 -9.47 3.58 -5.84
CA LEU A 75 -9.63 5.02 -5.56
C LEU A 75 -10.94 5.51 -6.16
N ILE A 76 -11.67 6.33 -5.42
CA ILE A 76 -12.98 6.86 -5.79
C ILE A 76 -12.98 8.36 -5.51
N HIS A 77 -13.37 9.16 -6.49
CA HIS A 77 -13.58 10.60 -6.37
C HIS A 77 -15.06 10.92 -6.17
N GLU A 78 -15.38 12.03 -5.51
CA GLU A 78 -16.75 12.48 -5.22
C GLU A 78 -17.63 12.64 -6.47
N SER A 79 -17.03 12.87 -7.64
CA SER A 79 -17.74 12.88 -8.94
C SER A 79 -18.37 11.52 -9.33
N GLY A 80 -18.00 10.43 -8.65
CA GLY A 80 -18.32 9.06 -9.01
C GLY A 80 -17.29 8.37 -9.91
N GLU A 81 -16.27 9.10 -10.39
CA GLU A 81 -15.13 8.49 -11.09
C GLU A 81 -14.27 7.64 -10.16
N TRP A 82 -13.75 6.52 -10.69
CA TRP A 82 -12.98 5.56 -9.90
C TRP A 82 -11.90 4.86 -10.73
N MET A 83 -10.89 4.37 -10.04
CA MET A 83 -9.81 3.54 -10.60
C MET A 83 -9.48 2.39 -9.65
N GLU A 84 -9.57 1.17 -10.15
CA GLU A 84 -9.16 -0.05 -9.47
C GLU A 84 -7.79 -0.51 -9.98
N PHE A 85 -6.88 -0.66 -9.03
CA PHE A 85 -5.49 -1.03 -9.29
C PHE A 85 -5.34 -2.55 -9.31
N PRO A 86 -4.33 -3.09 -10.03
CA PRO A 86 -4.01 -4.51 -9.98
C PRO A 86 -3.88 -5.00 -8.53
N SER A 87 -4.50 -6.13 -8.23
CA SER A 87 -4.47 -6.68 -6.87
C SER A 87 -3.06 -7.10 -6.47
N LEU A 88 -2.69 -6.78 -5.22
CA LEU A 88 -1.49 -7.34 -4.61
C LEU A 88 -1.82 -8.73 -4.08
N VAL A 89 -1.06 -9.73 -4.51
CA VAL A 89 -1.20 -11.12 -4.06
C VAL A 89 0.00 -11.47 -3.21
N LEU A 90 -0.25 -11.87 -1.96
CA LEU A 90 0.77 -12.35 -1.04
C LEU A 90 0.48 -13.79 -0.64
N LYS A 91 1.56 -14.55 -0.42
CA LYS A 91 1.48 -15.84 0.24
C LYS A 91 1.69 -15.66 1.74
N SER A 92 0.76 -16.14 2.55
CA SER A 92 0.90 -16.18 4.00
C SER A 92 1.79 -17.35 4.39
N ASP A 93 2.82 -17.07 5.19
CA ASP A 93 3.72 -18.10 5.71
C ASP A 93 3.05 -19.05 6.72
N LYS A 94 1.85 -18.69 7.20
CA LYS A 94 1.10 -19.45 8.19
C LYS A 94 -0.37 -19.50 7.79
N ALA A 95 -0.88 -20.69 7.52
CA ALA A 95 -2.30 -20.95 7.29
C ALA A 95 -3.13 -20.87 8.60
N THR A 96 -3.01 -19.76 9.33
CA THR A 96 -3.75 -19.47 10.57
C THR A 96 -4.46 -18.13 10.44
N ALA A 97 -5.50 -17.91 11.25
CA ALA A 97 -6.21 -16.62 11.25
C ALA A 97 -5.28 -15.43 11.56
N GLN A 98 -4.32 -15.61 12.48
CA GLN A 98 -3.33 -14.60 12.79
C GLN A 98 -2.37 -14.35 11.61
N GLY A 99 -1.88 -15.42 10.96
CA GLY A 99 -1.02 -15.33 9.78
C GLY A 99 -1.70 -14.59 8.63
N ALA A 100 -2.99 -14.88 8.39
CA ALA A 100 -3.81 -14.15 7.43
C ALA A 100 -3.97 -12.67 7.82
N GLY A 101 -4.27 -12.37 9.09
CA GLY A 101 -4.40 -10.99 9.57
C GLY A 101 -3.11 -10.16 9.40
N SER A 102 -1.95 -10.75 9.69
CA SER A 102 -0.64 -10.13 9.46
C SER A 102 -0.37 -9.89 7.98
N ALA A 103 -0.65 -10.89 7.13
CA ALA A 103 -0.47 -10.76 5.68
C ALA A 103 -1.41 -9.71 5.06
N ILE A 104 -2.67 -9.63 5.50
CA ILE A 104 -3.62 -8.58 5.07
C ILE A 104 -3.11 -7.20 5.47
N THR A 105 -2.65 -7.04 6.72
CA THR A 105 -2.12 -5.76 7.21
C THR A 105 -0.92 -5.31 6.39
N TYR A 106 -0.01 -6.24 6.10
CA TYR A 106 1.15 -6.00 5.25
C TYR A 106 0.72 -5.64 3.82
N ALA A 107 -0.09 -6.46 3.15
CA ALA A 107 -0.58 -6.20 1.79
C ALA A 107 -1.27 -4.84 1.65
N ARG A 108 -2.13 -4.48 2.62
CA ARG A 108 -2.84 -3.19 2.61
C ARG A 108 -1.90 -2.00 2.66
N ARG A 109 -0.83 -2.08 3.46
CA ARG A 109 0.17 -1.01 3.51
C ARG A 109 0.85 -0.83 2.17
N TYR A 110 1.42 -1.89 1.59
CA TYR A 110 2.14 -1.80 0.33
C TYR A 110 1.24 -1.35 -0.81
N ALA A 111 0.05 -1.93 -0.93
CA ALA A 111 -0.90 -1.56 -1.97
C ALA A 111 -1.37 -0.11 -1.83
N LEU A 112 -1.56 0.40 -0.60
CA LEU A 112 -1.95 1.79 -0.37
C LEU A 112 -0.81 2.75 -0.69
N SER A 113 0.38 2.48 -0.17
CA SER A 113 1.59 3.27 -0.38
C SER A 113 1.92 3.37 -1.87
N ALA A 114 1.88 2.26 -2.61
CA ALA A 114 2.14 2.23 -4.05
C ALA A 114 1.12 3.05 -4.85
N VAL A 115 -0.17 2.93 -4.52
CA VAL A 115 -1.25 3.67 -5.21
C VAL A 115 -1.17 5.17 -4.95
N LEU A 116 -0.80 5.57 -3.74
CA LEU A 116 -0.74 6.97 -3.34
C LEU A 116 0.63 7.62 -3.55
N GLY A 117 1.66 6.88 -3.99
CA GLY A 117 3.00 7.41 -4.22
C GLY A 117 3.77 7.73 -2.93
N ILE A 118 3.54 6.97 -1.86
CA ILE A 118 4.16 7.17 -0.54
C ILE A 118 5.28 6.15 -0.36
N LEU A 119 6.45 6.61 0.08
CA LEU A 119 7.47 5.71 0.62
C LEU A 119 7.14 5.39 2.09
N SER A 120 6.92 4.11 2.40
CA SER A 120 6.55 3.63 3.75
C SER A 120 7.53 2.61 4.34
N GLU A 121 8.71 2.50 3.75
CA GLU A 121 9.81 1.63 4.18
C GLU A 121 11.14 2.26 3.79
N ASP A 122 12.23 1.82 4.42
CA ASP A 122 13.57 2.25 4.02
C ASP A 122 13.85 1.68 2.63
N ASP A 123 14.26 2.54 1.70
CA ASP A 123 14.74 2.12 0.37
C ASP A 123 16.22 1.73 0.49
N ASP A 124 16.46 0.50 0.96
CA ASP A 124 17.81 -0.06 1.18
C ASP A 124 18.42 -0.70 -0.09
N ASP A 125 17.72 -0.66 -1.24
CA ASP A 125 18.16 -1.26 -2.51
C ASP A 125 19.37 -0.54 -3.14
N GLY A 126 19.84 0.55 -2.53
CA GLY A 126 21.07 1.24 -2.90
C GLY A 126 22.35 0.73 -2.21
N ASN A 127 22.28 -0.15 -1.20
CA ASN A 127 23.50 -0.49 -0.43
C ASN A 127 23.62 -1.92 0.13
N ASN A 128 22.69 -2.85 -0.12
CA ASN A 128 22.79 -4.23 0.38
C ASN A 128 22.27 -5.30 -0.60
N SER A 129 22.75 -5.29 -1.85
CA SER A 129 22.66 -6.47 -2.71
C SER A 129 23.66 -7.54 -2.24
N GLU A 130 23.21 -8.53 -1.46
CA GLU A 130 23.94 -9.78 -1.18
C GLU A 130 23.44 -10.92 -2.09
N PRO A 131 24.25 -11.96 -2.46
CA PRO A 131 25.24 -12.63 -1.58
C PRO A 131 26.58 -13.04 -2.23
N THR A 132 27.68 -13.07 -1.46
CA THR A 132 28.79 -13.98 -1.78
C THR A 132 28.48 -15.37 -1.25
N VAL A 133 28.13 -16.27 -2.15
CA VAL A 133 28.07 -17.71 -1.90
C VAL A 133 29.50 -18.23 -1.76
N GLU A 134 29.99 -18.43 -0.54
CA GLU A 134 31.21 -19.20 -0.32
C GLU A 134 30.88 -20.69 -0.30
N ASN A 135 31.18 -21.39 -1.40
CA ASN A 135 31.27 -22.84 -1.43
C ASN A 135 32.49 -23.29 -0.62
N ARG A 136 32.28 -24.04 0.46
CA ARG A 136 33.22 -25.06 0.99
C ARG A 136 32.47 -26.25 1.58
#